data_AF-A0A960GZQ7-F1
#
_entry.id   AF-A0A960GZQ7-F1
#
_cell.length_a   1.000
_cell.length_b   1.000
_cell.length_c   1.000
_cell.angle_alpha   90.00
_cell.angle_beta   90.00
_cell.angle_gamma   90.00
#
_symmetry.space_group_name_H-M   'P 1'
#
loop_
_entity.id
_entity.type
_entity.pdbx_description
1 polymer ?
#
loop_
_entity_poly.entity_id
_entity_poly.type
_entity_poly.pdbx_seq_one_letter_code
_entity_poly.pdbx_strand_id
1 'polypeptide(L)'
;MNLLDRFFEISARGSTVAAEVRGGLVTFIAMAYIVVLNPIILSSAPDVFGHKLNFAQVSATTSLAAGVMTILFGVFARLPFAFAAGLGINSFLATTVVGTLSWPEAMGLVVINGVIIMLLAVTGLRRLVFDAVPMQLKLAITAGIGLFILFIGLVDAGFISSTGLPSPPVGLGTGGSGSITTIPTLVFVGTLLLTGILVVRRVRGGILLGLLAGTVVAVVIEAIWHLGAEIDHPGGWSLSVPTLSGSPFALPDLALVGDVSFTSFGRIGVLAATMLVFTLVFANFFDAMGTFTGLSRQAGIADPQGTFPRLRTALIVEGAGAVVGGSTSASSNTVFIESGAGIEEGARTGLANLVTGGLFLAAMFVAPL
;
A
#
# COMPACT_ATOMS: atom_id res chain seq x y z
N MET A 1 32.97 5.93 -13.74
CA MET A 1 31.53 5.72 -13.49
C MET A 1 31.42 4.72 -12.34
N ASN A 2 30.71 5.07 -11.26
CA ASN A 2 30.55 4.20 -10.09
C ASN A 2 29.81 2.89 -10.47
N LEU A 3 30.15 1.76 -9.84
CA LEU A 3 29.48 0.47 -10.08
C LEU A 3 27.96 0.55 -9.87
N LEU A 4 27.52 1.31 -8.86
CA LEU A 4 26.10 1.57 -8.57
C LEU A 4 25.41 2.33 -9.71
N ASP A 5 26.05 3.36 -10.24
CA ASP A 5 25.54 4.16 -11.36
C ASP A 5 25.41 3.33 -12.63
N ARG A 6 26.36 2.43 -12.89
CA ARG A 6 26.30 1.49 -14.02
C ARG A 6 25.22 0.42 -13.84
N PHE A 7 24.99 -0.06 -12.63
CA PHE A 7 23.99 -1.11 -12.36
C PHE A 7 22.56 -0.57 -12.48
N PHE A 8 22.29 0.57 -11.84
CA PHE A 8 20.96 1.19 -11.80
C PHE A 8 20.68 2.18 -12.93
N GLU A 9 21.69 2.50 -13.74
CA GLU A 9 21.57 3.47 -14.85
C GLU A 9 21.17 4.88 -14.34
N ILE A 10 21.65 5.29 -13.15
CA ILE A 10 21.16 6.49 -12.43
C ILE A 10 21.33 7.76 -13.27
N SER A 11 22.55 8.02 -13.74
CA SER A 11 22.86 9.19 -14.55
C SER A 11 22.18 9.12 -15.92
N ALA A 12 22.06 7.93 -16.52
CA ALA A 12 21.40 7.72 -17.80
C ALA A 12 19.88 7.98 -17.73
N ARG A 13 19.28 7.81 -16.54
CA ARG A 13 17.87 8.11 -16.27
C ARG A 13 17.65 9.53 -15.72
N GLY A 14 18.67 10.38 -15.74
CA GLY A 14 18.58 11.78 -15.33
C GLY A 14 18.39 11.98 -13.82
N SER A 15 18.79 11.02 -13.00
CA SER A 15 18.69 11.09 -11.54
C SER A 15 20.06 11.24 -10.87
N THR A 16 20.07 11.44 -9.55
CA THR A 16 21.27 11.49 -8.71
C THR A 16 21.05 10.64 -7.47
N VAL A 17 22.11 10.15 -6.84
CA VAL A 17 22.00 9.35 -5.59
C VAL A 17 21.20 10.10 -4.51
N ALA A 18 21.39 11.41 -4.37
CA ALA A 18 20.64 12.22 -3.41
C ALA A 18 19.13 12.30 -3.76
N ALA A 19 18.78 12.36 -5.05
CA ALA A 19 17.40 12.32 -5.49
C ALA A 19 16.76 10.94 -5.27
N GLU A 20 17.49 9.85 -5.51
CA GLU A 20 17.01 8.49 -5.24
C GLU A 20 16.78 8.26 -3.73
N VAL A 21 17.69 8.72 -2.87
CA VAL A 21 17.53 8.60 -1.41
C VAL A 21 16.35 9.42 -0.91
N ARG A 22 16.22 10.68 -1.34
CA ARG A 22 15.08 11.54 -1.00
C ARG A 22 13.77 10.93 -1.50
N GLY A 23 13.75 10.48 -2.76
CA GLY A 23 12.58 9.87 -3.36
C GLY A 23 12.16 8.59 -2.63
N GLY A 24 13.11 7.73 -2.27
CA GLY A 24 12.83 6.52 -1.50
C GLY A 24 12.29 6.81 -0.09
N LEU A 25 12.79 7.86 0.58
CA LEU A 25 12.26 8.33 1.86
C LEU A 25 10.82 8.86 1.72
N VAL A 26 10.55 9.63 0.67
CA VAL A 26 9.21 10.16 0.39
C VAL A 26 8.23 9.05 0.04
N THR A 27 8.63 8.08 -0.77
CA THR A 27 7.82 6.89 -1.05
C THR A 27 7.50 6.12 0.23
N PHE A 28 8.49 5.90 1.11
CA PHE A 28 8.23 5.23 2.39
C PHE A 28 7.20 5.97 3.23
N ILE A 29 7.36 7.28 3.43
CA ILE A 29 6.44 8.07 4.24
C ILE A 29 5.04 8.10 3.62
N ALA A 30 4.95 8.23 2.29
CA ALA A 30 3.67 8.19 1.59
C ALA A 30 2.96 6.83 1.74
N MET A 31 3.71 5.74 1.92
CA MET A 31 3.18 4.40 2.10
C MET A 31 3.07 3.95 3.56
N ALA A 32 3.60 4.71 4.52
CA ALA A 32 3.77 4.26 5.91
C ALA A 32 2.43 3.88 6.57
N TYR A 33 1.32 4.51 6.15
CA TYR A 33 -0.02 4.19 6.62
C TYR A 33 -0.38 2.71 6.44
N ILE A 34 0.21 2.00 5.46
CA ILE A 34 -0.11 0.59 5.20
C ILE A 34 0.27 -0.33 6.37
N VAL A 35 1.27 0.08 7.16
CA VAL A 35 1.71 -0.64 8.36
C VAL A 35 0.58 -0.72 9.39
N VAL A 36 -0.32 0.27 9.41
CA VAL A 36 -1.46 0.33 10.34
C VAL A 36 -2.76 -0.08 9.64
N LEU A 37 -3.00 0.43 8.43
CA LEU A 37 -4.26 0.20 7.71
C LEU A 37 -4.45 -1.27 7.32
N ASN A 38 -3.40 -1.97 6.89
CA ASN A 38 -3.55 -3.38 6.52
C ASN A 38 -3.97 -4.24 7.74
N PRO A 39 -3.32 -4.12 8.91
CA PRO A 39 -3.84 -4.72 10.14
C PRO A 39 -5.25 -4.32 10.53
N ILE A 40 -5.65 -3.05 10.38
CA ILE A 40 -7.03 -2.60 10.65
C ILE A 40 -8.01 -3.41 9.79
N ILE A 41 -7.73 -3.56 8.50
CA ILE A 41 -8.59 -4.29 7.57
C ILE A 41 -8.60 -5.79 7.88
N LEU A 42 -7.41 -6.42 7.97
CA LEU A 42 -7.29 -7.86 8.12
C LEU A 42 -7.61 -8.37 9.54
N SER A 43 -7.60 -7.50 10.55
CA SER A 43 -7.97 -7.89 11.93
C SER A 43 -9.42 -7.50 12.29
N SER A 44 -10.15 -6.89 11.35
CA SER A 44 -11.51 -6.38 11.60
C SER A 44 -12.52 -7.51 11.85
N ALA A 45 -12.54 -8.50 10.96
CA ALA A 45 -13.53 -9.57 10.93
C ALA A 45 -12.97 -10.89 11.49
N PRO A 46 -13.76 -11.62 12.31
CA PRO A 46 -13.44 -13.00 12.65
C PRO A 46 -13.64 -13.92 11.45
N ASP A 47 -12.86 -15.00 11.39
CA ASP A 47 -13.03 -16.05 10.40
C ASP A 47 -14.17 -17.01 10.72
N VAL A 48 -14.36 -18.03 9.87
CA VAL A 48 -15.39 -19.06 10.04
C VAL A 48 -15.34 -19.79 11.41
N PHE A 49 -14.21 -19.73 12.10
CA PHE A 49 -14.01 -20.32 13.43
C PHE A 49 -14.03 -19.30 14.56
N GLY A 50 -14.27 -18.02 14.27
CA GLY A 50 -14.24 -16.95 15.25
C GLY A 50 -12.84 -16.39 15.52
N HIS A 51 -11.81 -16.82 14.79
CA HIS A 51 -10.44 -16.36 14.99
C HIS A 51 -10.20 -15.03 14.27
N LYS A 52 -9.46 -14.13 14.93
CA LYS A 52 -8.99 -12.88 14.34
C LYS A 52 -7.47 -12.90 14.24
N LEU A 53 -6.94 -12.31 13.18
CA LEU A 53 -5.51 -12.06 13.10
C LEU A 53 -5.09 -11.06 14.17
N ASN A 54 -3.91 -11.28 14.75
CA ASN A 54 -3.35 -10.35 15.71
C ASN A 54 -2.81 -9.12 14.97
N PHE A 55 -3.26 -7.94 15.41
CA PHE A 55 -2.89 -6.66 14.80
C PHE A 55 -1.36 -6.46 14.69
N ALA A 56 -0.62 -6.70 15.77
CA ALA A 56 0.82 -6.49 15.82
C ALA A 56 1.56 -7.49 14.91
N GLN A 57 1.09 -8.73 14.86
CA GLN A 57 1.66 -9.75 13.96
C GLN A 57 1.45 -9.37 12.49
N VAL A 58 0.23 -8.96 12.11
CA VAL A 58 -0.06 -8.53 10.73
C VAL A 58 0.75 -7.29 10.36
N SER A 59 0.92 -6.36 11.30
CA SER A 59 1.72 -5.15 11.09
C SER A 59 3.19 -5.47 10.81
N ALA A 60 3.77 -6.38 11.61
CA ALA A 60 5.13 -6.85 11.45
C ALA A 60 5.32 -7.62 10.13
N THR A 61 4.42 -8.54 9.79
CA THR A 61 4.52 -9.32 8.54
C THR A 61 4.26 -8.46 7.30
N THR A 62 3.38 -7.46 7.39
CA THR A 62 3.18 -6.46 6.33
C THR A 62 4.45 -5.69 6.05
N SER A 63 5.10 -5.18 7.10
CA SER A 63 6.36 -4.44 7.00
C SER A 63 7.49 -5.32 6.44
N LEU A 64 7.59 -6.58 6.88
CA LEU A 64 8.54 -7.55 6.36
C LEU A 64 8.34 -7.80 4.87
N ALA A 65 7.11 -8.15 4.46
CA ALA A 65 6.78 -8.47 3.08
C ALA A 65 6.98 -7.25 2.17
N ALA A 66 6.54 -6.07 2.60
CA ALA A 66 6.72 -4.82 1.87
C ALA A 66 8.20 -4.49 1.69
N GLY A 67 9.01 -4.61 2.76
CA GLY A 67 10.44 -4.34 2.74
C GLY A 67 11.20 -5.27 1.79
N VAL A 68 11.01 -6.58 1.95
CA VAL A 68 11.66 -7.60 1.11
C VAL A 68 11.26 -7.44 -0.34
N MET A 69 9.96 -7.35 -0.65
CA MET A 69 9.51 -7.26 -2.03
C MET A 69 9.91 -5.95 -2.70
N THR A 70 9.91 -4.84 -1.96
CA THR A 70 10.38 -3.55 -2.48
C THR A 70 11.85 -3.62 -2.86
N ILE A 71 12.72 -4.21 -2.02
CA ILE A 71 14.14 -4.41 -2.30
C ILE A 71 14.32 -5.32 -3.52
N LEU A 72 13.65 -6.47 -3.55
CA LEU A 72 13.76 -7.42 -4.67
C LEU A 72 13.34 -6.77 -5.99
N PHE A 73 12.24 -6.02 -6.00
CA PHE A 73 11.80 -5.29 -7.17
C PHE A 73 12.83 -4.22 -7.60
N GLY A 74 13.39 -3.48 -6.64
CA GLY A 74 14.45 -2.51 -6.89
C GLY A 74 15.66 -3.14 -7.58
N VAL A 75 16.10 -4.31 -7.13
CA VAL A 75 17.26 -5.01 -7.69
C VAL A 75 16.98 -5.62 -9.07
N PHE A 76 15.84 -6.31 -9.23
CA PHE A 76 15.54 -7.06 -10.45
C PHE A 76 14.90 -6.21 -11.56
N ALA A 77 13.88 -5.43 -11.22
CA ALA A 77 13.20 -4.56 -12.18
C ALA A 77 13.96 -3.24 -12.40
N ARG A 78 14.75 -2.77 -11.41
CA ARG A 78 15.50 -1.50 -11.48
C ARG A 78 14.61 -0.30 -11.76
N LEU A 79 13.37 -0.34 -11.28
CA LEU A 79 12.38 0.71 -11.39
C LEU A 79 12.04 1.25 -9.99
N PRO A 80 11.68 2.54 -9.85
CA PRO A 80 11.41 3.19 -8.57
C PRO A 80 9.99 2.88 -8.07
N PHE A 81 9.54 1.63 -8.14
CA PHE A 81 8.18 1.25 -7.73
C PHE A 81 8.23 0.36 -6.50
N ALA A 82 7.72 0.86 -5.38
CA ALA A 82 7.69 0.15 -4.12
C ALA A 82 6.49 -0.81 -4.02
N PHE A 83 6.62 -1.78 -3.13
CA PHE A 83 5.66 -2.88 -2.92
C PHE A 83 5.12 -2.85 -1.50
N ALA A 84 3.82 -3.10 -1.36
CA ALA A 84 3.16 -3.38 -0.09
C ALA A 84 1.83 -4.13 -0.32
N ALA A 85 1.03 -4.34 0.72
CA ALA A 85 -0.20 -5.14 0.66
C ALA A 85 -1.32 -4.43 -0.15
N GLY A 86 -1.80 -5.06 -1.23
CA GLY A 86 -2.76 -4.47 -2.17
C GLY A 86 -4.14 -4.21 -1.54
N LEU A 87 -4.48 -2.94 -1.35
CA LEU A 87 -5.68 -2.51 -0.62
C LEU A 87 -7.00 -3.11 -1.13
N GLY A 88 -7.14 -3.23 -2.45
CA GLY A 88 -8.33 -3.82 -3.07
C GLY A 88 -8.50 -5.30 -2.70
N ILE A 89 -7.40 -6.05 -2.65
CA ILE A 89 -7.39 -7.47 -2.32
C ILE A 89 -7.61 -7.68 -0.82
N ASN A 90 -7.01 -6.85 0.03
CA ASN A 90 -7.15 -6.93 1.49
C ASN A 90 -8.63 -6.77 1.89
N SER A 91 -9.31 -5.80 1.28
CA SER A 91 -10.72 -5.51 1.53
C SER A 91 -11.62 -6.66 1.08
N PHE A 92 -11.34 -7.23 -0.10
CA PHE A 92 -12.06 -8.40 -0.60
C PHE A 92 -11.87 -9.63 0.32
N LEU A 93 -10.64 -9.86 0.81
CA LEU A 93 -10.37 -10.95 1.75
C LEU A 93 -11.18 -10.79 3.04
N ALA A 94 -11.08 -9.64 3.68
CA ALA A 94 -11.70 -9.37 4.97
C ALA A 94 -13.25 -9.40 4.92
N THR A 95 -13.85 -8.99 3.80
CA THR A 95 -15.31 -8.84 3.69
C THR A 95 -16.01 -10.01 3.00
N THR A 96 -15.36 -10.65 2.02
CA THR A 96 -16.01 -11.63 1.14
C THR A 96 -15.50 -13.05 1.34
N VAL A 97 -14.21 -13.22 1.68
CA VAL A 97 -13.58 -14.55 1.75
C VAL A 97 -13.68 -15.15 3.16
N VAL A 98 -13.24 -14.40 4.18
CA VAL A 98 -13.04 -14.88 5.55
C VAL A 98 -14.36 -15.23 6.28
N GLY A 99 -15.51 -14.74 5.81
CA GLY A 99 -16.81 -15.19 6.31
C GLY A 99 -17.16 -16.65 5.98
N THR A 100 -16.40 -17.29 5.09
CA THR A 100 -16.63 -18.69 4.64
C THR A 100 -15.40 -19.60 4.82
N LEU A 101 -14.23 -19.01 5.03
CA LEU A 101 -12.94 -19.69 5.14
C LEU A 101 -12.22 -19.23 6.41
N SER A 102 -11.29 -20.05 6.91
CA SER A 102 -10.32 -19.60 7.90
C SER A 102 -9.30 -18.63 7.30
N TRP A 103 -8.64 -17.82 8.14
CA TRP A 103 -7.57 -16.93 7.69
C TRP A 103 -6.45 -17.66 6.91
N PRO A 104 -5.91 -18.80 7.37
CA PRO A 104 -4.90 -19.55 6.61
C PRO A 104 -5.42 -20.07 5.27
N GLU A 105 -6.69 -20.46 5.18
CA GLU A 105 -7.33 -20.90 3.93
C GLU A 105 -7.47 -19.74 2.93
N ALA A 106 -7.86 -18.55 3.41
CA ALA A 106 -7.94 -17.35 2.59
C ALA A 106 -6.55 -16.94 2.06
N MET A 107 -5.52 -16.99 2.91
CA MET A 107 -4.13 -16.73 2.51
C MET A 107 -3.63 -17.77 1.51
N GLY A 108 -4.07 -19.03 1.62
CA GLY A 108 -3.79 -20.06 0.62
C GLY A 108 -4.34 -19.73 -0.77
N LEU A 109 -5.55 -19.14 -0.84
CA LEU A 109 -6.10 -18.66 -2.11
C LEU A 109 -5.27 -17.51 -2.70
N VAL A 110 -4.74 -16.61 -1.86
CA VAL A 110 -3.84 -15.53 -2.29
C VAL A 110 -2.53 -16.09 -2.86
N VAL A 111 -1.96 -17.10 -2.20
CA VAL A 111 -0.75 -17.79 -2.70
C VAL A 111 -1.02 -18.44 -4.06
N ILE A 112 -2.13 -19.16 -4.22
CA ILE A 112 -2.52 -19.77 -5.50
C ILE A 112 -2.68 -18.70 -6.58
N ASN A 113 -3.36 -17.60 -6.27
CA ASN A 113 -3.46 -16.45 -7.16
C ASN A 113 -2.08 -15.95 -7.60
N GLY A 114 -1.16 -15.72 -6.65
CA GLY A 114 0.19 -15.26 -6.95
C GLY A 114 0.96 -16.22 -7.86
N VAL A 115 0.84 -17.53 -7.62
CA VAL A 115 1.44 -18.56 -8.48
C VAL A 115 0.87 -18.51 -9.89
N ILE A 116 -0.47 -18.42 -10.03
CA ILE A 116 -1.12 -18.31 -11.35
C ILE A 116 -0.62 -17.07 -12.08
N ILE A 117 -0.63 -15.92 -11.41
CA ILE A 117 -0.20 -14.65 -11.99
C ILE A 117 1.27 -14.68 -12.40
N MET A 118 2.14 -15.29 -11.59
CA MET A 118 3.55 -15.49 -11.90
C MET A 118 3.73 -16.40 -13.13
N LEU A 119 3.01 -17.52 -13.20
CA LEU A 119 3.05 -18.44 -14.35
C LEU A 119 2.59 -17.74 -15.64
N LEU A 120 1.53 -16.93 -15.56
CA LEU A 120 1.07 -16.11 -16.69
C LEU A 120 2.13 -15.09 -17.13
N ALA A 121 2.89 -14.52 -16.19
CA ALA A 121 3.97 -13.59 -16.49
C ALA A 121 5.19 -14.28 -17.13
N VAL A 122 5.55 -15.47 -16.62
CA VAL A 122 6.66 -16.28 -17.16
C VAL A 122 6.34 -16.79 -18.57
N THR A 123 5.11 -17.24 -18.82
CA THR A 123 4.67 -17.71 -20.15
C THR A 123 4.49 -16.58 -21.17
N GLY A 124 4.48 -15.32 -20.72
CA GLY A 124 4.27 -14.15 -21.58
C GLY A 124 2.80 -13.86 -21.89
N LEU A 125 1.88 -14.73 -21.49
CA LEU A 125 0.44 -14.53 -21.65
C LEU A 125 -0.02 -13.24 -20.95
N ARG A 126 0.52 -12.96 -19.75
CA ARG A 126 0.20 -11.74 -19.00
C ARG A 126 0.56 -10.46 -19.76
N ARG A 127 1.65 -10.48 -20.52
CA ARG A 127 2.07 -9.36 -21.37
C ARG A 127 1.10 -9.17 -22.54
N LEU A 128 0.67 -10.25 -23.19
CA LEU A 128 -0.30 -10.17 -24.28
C LEU A 128 -1.61 -9.54 -23.81
N VAL A 129 -2.09 -9.92 -22.63
CA VAL A 129 -3.29 -9.30 -22.05
C VAL A 129 -3.03 -7.84 -21.69
N PHE A 130 -1.87 -7.52 -21.10
CA PHE A 130 -1.47 -6.12 -20.82
C PHE A 130 -1.51 -5.24 -22.08
N ASP A 131 -0.98 -5.75 -23.19
CA ASP A 131 -0.91 -5.03 -24.46
C ASP A 131 -2.30 -4.93 -25.14
N ALA A 132 -3.18 -5.92 -24.91
CA ALA A 132 -4.55 -5.92 -25.43
C ALA A 132 -5.50 -4.95 -24.72
N VAL A 133 -5.23 -4.61 -23.46
CA VAL A 133 -6.09 -3.67 -22.70
C VAL A 133 -5.89 -2.23 -23.23
N PRO A 134 -6.96 -1.55 -23.68
CA PRO A 134 -6.88 -0.18 -24.17
C PRO A 134 -6.32 0.78 -23.13
N MET A 135 -5.56 1.78 -23.59
CA MET A 135 -4.97 2.81 -22.72
C MET A 135 -6.03 3.53 -21.88
N GLN A 136 -7.22 3.76 -22.44
CA GLN A 136 -8.32 4.43 -21.75
C GLN A 136 -8.75 3.66 -20.49
N LEU A 137 -8.76 2.31 -20.54
CA LEU A 137 -9.04 1.49 -19.36
C LEU A 137 -7.90 1.57 -18.35
N LYS A 138 -6.65 1.50 -18.79
CA LYS A 138 -5.48 1.62 -17.90
C LYS A 138 -5.47 2.95 -17.14
N LEU A 139 -5.80 4.05 -17.83
CA LEU A 139 -5.89 5.39 -17.23
C LEU A 139 -7.07 5.50 -16.26
N ALA A 140 -8.24 4.94 -16.61
CA ALA A 140 -9.41 4.93 -15.73
C ALA A 140 -9.12 4.16 -14.43
N ILE A 141 -8.44 3.01 -14.51
CA ILE A 141 -8.02 2.24 -13.32
C ILE A 141 -7.09 3.08 -12.44
N THR A 142 -6.08 3.72 -13.04
CA THR A 142 -5.14 4.59 -12.32
C THR A 142 -5.87 5.72 -11.58
N ALA A 143 -6.80 6.39 -12.26
CA ALA A 143 -7.60 7.46 -11.67
C ALA A 143 -8.51 6.96 -10.54
N GLY A 144 -9.10 5.77 -10.70
CA GLY A 144 -9.92 5.12 -9.68
C GLY A 144 -9.14 4.81 -8.40
N ILE A 145 -7.92 4.26 -8.53
CA ILE A 145 -7.03 4.00 -7.39
C ILE A 145 -6.69 5.31 -6.67
N GLY A 146 -6.36 6.37 -7.41
CA GLY A 146 -6.09 7.69 -6.82
C GLY A 146 -7.29 8.29 -6.07
N LEU A 147 -8.50 8.17 -6.62
CA LEU A 147 -9.73 8.62 -5.96
C LEU A 147 -10.02 7.81 -4.69
N PHE A 148 -9.71 6.51 -4.69
CA PHE A 148 -9.87 5.65 -3.53
C PHE A 148 -8.89 6.00 -2.40
N ILE A 149 -7.63 6.31 -2.72
CA ILE A 149 -6.65 6.77 -1.71
C ILE A 149 -7.05 8.14 -1.16
N LEU A 150 -7.52 9.05 -2.02
CA LEU A 150 -8.09 10.32 -1.57
C LEU A 150 -9.26 10.09 -0.60
N PHE A 151 -10.15 9.16 -0.93
CA PHE A 151 -11.27 8.80 -0.06
C PHE A 151 -10.80 8.30 1.31
N ILE A 152 -9.81 7.41 1.37
CA ILE A 152 -9.21 6.95 2.65
C ILE A 152 -8.64 8.15 3.43
N GLY A 153 -7.89 9.04 2.78
CA GLY A 153 -7.33 10.22 3.44
C GLY A 153 -8.39 11.19 3.98
N LEU A 154 -9.52 11.34 3.29
CA LEU A 154 -10.66 12.14 3.77
C LEU A 154 -11.37 11.50 4.97
N VAL A 155 -11.44 10.16 5.01
CA VAL A 155 -11.95 9.41 6.17
C VAL A 155 -11.01 9.62 7.36
N ASP A 156 -9.70 9.43 7.16
CA ASP A 156 -8.70 9.56 8.22
C ASP A 156 -8.63 10.97 8.83
N ALA A 157 -8.75 11.98 7.97
CA ALA A 157 -8.79 13.37 8.39
C ALA A 157 -10.06 13.72 9.20
N GLY A 158 -11.10 12.88 9.19
CA GLY A 158 -12.42 13.16 9.77
C GLY A 158 -13.28 14.08 8.90
N PHE A 159 -12.91 14.28 7.63
CA PHE A 159 -13.65 15.11 6.68
C PHE A 159 -14.97 14.44 6.25
N ILE A 160 -14.93 13.13 6.10
CA ILE A 160 -16.07 12.27 5.81
C ILE A 160 -16.08 11.08 6.76
N SER A 161 -17.27 10.58 7.09
CA SER A 161 -17.41 9.35 7.89
C SER A 161 -18.67 8.61 7.50
N SER A 162 -18.80 7.37 8.00
CA SER A 162 -20.02 6.59 7.79
C SER A 162 -21.21 7.22 8.51
N THR A 163 -22.35 7.31 7.83
CA THR A 163 -23.62 7.74 8.43
C THR A 163 -24.31 6.63 9.23
N GLY A 164 -23.85 5.38 9.09
CA GLY A 164 -24.56 4.20 9.60
C GLY A 164 -25.90 3.90 8.90
N LEU A 165 -26.26 4.67 7.86
CA LEU A 165 -27.49 4.50 7.09
C LEU A 165 -27.22 3.80 5.76
N PRO A 166 -28.21 3.08 5.18
CA PRO A 166 -28.07 2.46 3.86
C PRO A 166 -27.81 3.47 2.75
N SER A 167 -28.35 4.69 2.85
CA SER A 167 -28.12 5.76 1.88
C SER A 167 -28.45 7.16 2.45
N PRO A 168 -27.57 8.16 2.29
CA PRO A 168 -26.20 8.03 1.79
C PRO A 168 -25.32 7.35 2.85
N PRO A 169 -24.46 6.37 2.49
CA PRO A 169 -23.63 5.65 3.46
C PRO A 169 -22.46 6.47 4.01
N VAL A 170 -22.16 7.60 3.37
CA VAL A 170 -21.06 8.52 3.71
C VAL A 170 -21.63 9.92 3.85
N GLY A 171 -21.25 10.61 4.92
CA GLY A 171 -21.64 12.00 5.21
C GLY A 171 -20.43 12.86 5.58
N LEU A 172 -20.63 14.17 5.60
CA LEU A 172 -19.60 15.14 6.00
C LEU A 172 -19.43 15.17 7.52
N GLY A 173 -18.19 15.31 7.99
CA GLY A 173 -17.87 15.43 9.41
C GLY A 173 -18.04 14.14 10.20
N THR A 174 -17.91 14.21 11.53
CA THR A 174 -18.01 13.05 12.44
C THR A 174 -19.43 12.47 12.46
N GLY A 175 -19.54 11.15 12.30
CA GLY A 175 -20.81 10.42 12.22
C GLY A 175 -21.72 10.83 11.05
N GLY A 176 -21.17 11.51 10.03
CA GLY A 176 -21.93 12.04 8.89
C GLY A 176 -22.92 13.16 9.23
N SER A 177 -22.71 13.84 10.36
CA SER A 177 -23.62 14.86 10.93
C SER A 177 -23.62 16.20 10.18
N GLY A 178 -22.73 16.39 9.20
CA GLY A 178 -22.62 17.61 8.39
C GLY A 178 -21.74 18.70 8.99
N SER A 179 -21.06 18.46 10.11
CA SER A 179 -20.20 19.43 10.79
C SER A 179 -18.75 18.98 10.84
N ILE A 180 -17.85 19.78 10.25
CA ILE A 180 -16.40 19.56 10.26
C ILE A 180 -15.80 20.48 11.33
N THR A 181 -15.71 19.98 12.55
CA THR A 181 -15.20 20.76 13.71
C THR A 181 -14.02 20.10 14.41
N THR A 182 -13.53 18.98 13.88
CA THR A 182 -12.47 18.21 14.53
C THR A 182 -11.09 18.84 14.30
N ILE A 183 -10.26 18.76 15.33
CA ILE A 183 -8.89 19.24 15.30
C ILE A 183 -8.02 18.45 14.29
N PRO A 184 -8.14 17.11 14.17
CA PRO A 184 -7.52 16.36 13.08
C PRO A 184 -7.79 16.93 11.68
N THR A 185 -9.02 17.37 11.40
CA THR A 185 -9.35 17.96 10.10
C THR A 185 -8.59 19.27 9.86
N LEU A 186 -8.43 20.11 10.89
CA LEU A 186 -7.67 21.35 10.77
C LEU A 186 -6.18 21.10 10.51
N VAL A 187 -5.61 20.08 11.17
CA VAL A 187 -4.22 19.65 10.94
C VAL A 187 -4.06 19.15 9.52
N PHE A 188 -5.00 18.34 9.02
CA PHE A 188 -5.01 17.87 7.63
C PHE A 188 -5.05 19.05 6.64
N VAL A 189 -5.98 20.00 6.79
CA VAL A 189 -6.09 21.16 5.90
C VAL A 189 -4.83 22.01 5.93
N GLY A 190 -4.29 22.29 7.12
CA GLY A 190 -3.03 23.04 7.27
C GLY A 190 -1.85 22.34 6.59
N THR A 191 -1.74 21.03 6.78
CA THR A 191 -0.69 20.20 6.17
C THR A 191 -0.82 20.15 4.64
N LEU A 192 -2.05 20.00 4.12
CA LEU A 192 -2.34 19.99 2.69
C LEU A 192 -1.97 21.32 2.04
N LEU A 193 -2.37 22.44 2.66
CA LEU A 193 -2.05 23.78 2.16
C LEU A 193 -0.55 24.05 2.19
N LEU A 194 0.13 23.72 3.30
CA LEU A 194 1.58 23.85 3.41
C LEU A 194 2.29 23.04 2.33
N THR A 195 1.90 21.78 2.14
CA THR A 195 2.47 20.90 1.12
C THR A 195 2.25 21.47 -0.27
N GLY A 196 1.03 21.92 -0.59
CA GLY A 196 0.71 22.57 -1.86
C GLY A 196 1.55 23.81 -2.13
N ILE A 197 1.76 24.67 -1.11
CA ILE A 197 2.63 25.85 -1.23
C ILE A 197 4.08 25.44 -1.52
N LEU A 198 4.62 24.44 -0.80
CA LEU A 198 5.99 23.96 -0.99
C LEU A 198 6.19 23.35 -2.39
N VAL A 199 5.20 22.60 -2.89
CA VAL A 199 5.18 22.01 -4.24
C VAL A 199 5.14 23.11 -5.30
N VAL A 200 4.25 24.11 -5.17
CA VAL A 200 4.17 25.24 -6.11
C VAL A 200 5.48 26.05 -6.12
N ARG A 201 6.12 26.21 -4.96
CA ARG A 201 7.44 26.86 -4.86
C ARG A 201 8.60 25.99 -5.31
N ARG A 202 8.35 24.74 -5.76
CA ARG A 202 9.36 23.77 -6.20
C ARG A 202 10.47 23.57 -5.17
N VAL A 203 10.11 23.57 -3.89
CA VAL A 203 11.04 23.27 -2.80
C VAL A 203 11.42 21.79 -2.90
N ARG A 204 12.71 21.47 -2.88
CA ARG A 204 13.20 20.09 -2.90
C ARG A 204 12.75 19.37 -1.63
N GLY A 205 12.03 18.24 -1.76
CA GLY A 205 11.42 17.58 -0.62
C GLY A 205 10.18 18.30 -0.10
N GLY A 206 9.46 19.07 -0.94
CA GLY A 206 8.30 19.84 -0.51
C GLY A 206 7.20 18.96 0.09
N ILE A 207 6.97 17.78 -0.51
CA ILE A 207 6.04 16.77 0.01
C ILE A 207 6.53 16.24 1.37
N LEU A 208 7.83 15.92 1.47
CA LEU A 208 8.45 15.43 2.70
C LEU A 208 8.32 16.43 3.86
N LEU A 209 8.67 17.69 3.59
CA LEU A 209 8.66 18.77 4.59
C LEU A 209 7.23 19.06 5.06
N GLY A 210 6.26 19.03 4.15
CA GLY A 210 4.85 19.16 4.50
C GLY A 210 4.38 18.05 5.44
N LEU A 211 4.66 16.79 5.09
CA LEU A 211 4.31 15.61 5.91
C LEU A 211 4.99 15.65 7.29
N LEU A 212 6.28 15.96 7.35
CA LEU A 212 7.01 16.06 8.63
C LEU A 212 6.46 17.18 9.50
N ALA A 213 6.21 18.36 8.92
CA ALA A 213 5.65 19.49 9.66
C ALA A 213 4.24 19.16 10.20
N GLY A 214 3.38 18.56 9.37
CA GLY A 214 2.04 18.11 9.78
C GLY A 214 2.09 17.08 10.91
N THR A 215 3.00 16.11 10.80
CA THR A 215 3.21 15.07 11.83
C THR A 215 3.65 15.69 13.16
N VAL A 216 4.63 16.60 13.13
CA VAL A 216 5.09 17.30 14.34
C VAL A 216 3.96 18.08 14.99
N VAL A 217 3.15 18.80 14.19
CA VAL A 217 1.99 19.54 14.69
C VAL A 217 0.96 18.58 15.30
N ALA A 218 0.66 17.46 14.65
CA ALA A 218 -0.27 16.44 15.16
C ALA A 218 0.18 15.87 16.52
N VAL A 219 1.46 15.48 16.63
CA VAL A 219 2.05 14.95 17.88
C VAL A 219 2.04 15.99 19.00
N VAL A 220 2.36 17.26 18.70
CA VAL A 220 2.34 18.34 19.69
C VAL A 220 0.91 18.60 20.18
N ILE A 221 -0.06 18.61 19.27
CA ILE A 221 -1.48 18.78 19.63
C ILE A 221 -1.95 17.63 20.53
N GLU A 222 -1.62 16.39 20.17
CA GLU A 222 -1.99 15.23 20.98
C GLU A 222 -1.33 15.26 22.36
N ALA A 223 -0.06 15.64 22.45
CA ALA A 223 0.66 15.74 23.73
C ALA A 223 0.10 16.82 24.68
N ILE A 224 -0.57 17.86 24.14
CA ILE A 224 -1.15 18.93 24.95
C ILE A 224 -2.62 18.64 25.26
N TRP A 225 -3.40 18.21 24.27
CA TRP A 225 -4.86 18.10 24.35
C TRP A 225 -5.38 16.69 24.57
N HIS A 226 -4.55 15.64 24.42
CA HIS A 226 -4.90 14.25 24.69
C HIS A 226 -6.24 13.86 24.04
N LEU A 227 -6.36 14.12 22.73
CA LEU A 227 -7.60 13.88 22.00
C LEU A 227 -7.94 12.40 21.96
N GLY A 228 -6.94 11.51 21.93
CA GLY A 228 -7.15 10.07 21.90
C GLY A 228 -7.78 9.57 20.60
N ALA A 229 -8.18 8.30 20.58
CA ALA A 229 -8.83 7.68 19.42
C ALA A 229 -10.29 8.13 19.29
N GLU A 230 -10.78 8.27 18.06
CA GLU A 230 -12.17 8.64 17.75
C GLU A 230 -13.18 7.65 18.36
N ILE A 231 -12.79 6.39 18.53
CA ILE A 231 -13.60 5.34 19.16
C ILE A 231 -13.89 5.65 20.64
N ASP A 232 -12.91 6.20 21.35
CA ASP A 232 -13.02 6.49 22.78
C ASP A 232 -13.52 7.92 23.02
N HIS A 233 -13.04 8.87 22.23
CA HIS A 233 -13.33 10.30 22.37
C HIS A 233 -13.90 10.88 21.07
N PRO A 234 -15.17 11.34 21.06
CA PRO A 234 -15.77 11.98 19.89
C PRO A 234 -14.95 13.19 19.42
N GLY A 235 -14.46 13.13 18.17
CA GLY A 235 -13.59 14.16 17.58
C GLY A 235 -12.08 13.92 17.76
N GLY A 236 -11.70 12.76 18.30
CA GLY A 236 -10.32 12.26 18.34
C GLY A 236 -9.80 11.80 16.98
N TRP A 237 -8.60 11.19 16.98
CA TRP A 237 -7.93 10.73 15.77
C TRP A 237 -8.56 9.45 15.20
N SER A 238 -8.70 9.35 13.87
CA SER A 238 -9.49 8.28 13.24
C SER A 238 -8.73 6.95 13.13
N LEU A 239 -7.81 6.78 12.17
CA LEU A 239 -7.15 5.48 11.97
C LEU A 239 -5.97 5.21 12.91
N SER A 240 -5.27 6.26 13.35
CA SER A 240 -4.11 6.12 14.24
C SER A 240 -3.98 7.32 15.17
N VAL A 241 -3.69 7.07 16.45
CA VAL A 241 -3.43 8.12 17.43
C VAL A 241 -1.94 8.45 17.41
N PRO A 242 -1.54 9.71 17.16
CA PRO A 242 -0.13 10.12 17.08
C PRO A 242 0.49 10.24 18.48
N THR A 243 0.49 9.16 19.25
CA THR A 243 1.10 9.11 20.60
C THR A 243 2.56 8.65 20.54
N LEU A 244 3.32 9.02 21.57
CA LEU A 244 4.71 8.58 21.80
C LEU A 244 4.80 7.56 22.95
N SER A 245 3.70 6.89 23.28
CA SER A 245 3.63 5.97 24.42
C SER A 245 3.97 4.54 24.02
N GLY A 246 4.95 3.94 24.69
CA GLY A 246 5.36 2.54 24.48
C GLY A 246 6.89 2.37 24.45
N SER A 247 7.35 1.13 24.31
CA SER A 247 8.74 0.88 23.91
C SER A 247 8.85 1.18 22.42
N PRO A 248 9.71 2.12 21.99
CA PRO A 248 9.87 2.46 20.56
C PRO A 248 10.40 1.30 19.72
N PHE A 249 10.90 0.26 20.39
CA PHE A 249 11.37 -0.97 19.77
C PHE A 249 10.70 -2.15 20.44
N ALA A 250 10.06 -3.00 19.63
CA ALA A 250 9.64 -4.33 20.05
C ALA A 250 10.14 -5.37 19.06
N LEU A 251 10.40 -6.58 19.57
CA LEU A 251 10.76 -7.70 18.70
C LEU A 251 9.53 -8.05 17.86
N PRO A 252 9.64 -8.05 16.53
CA PRO A 252 8.51 -8.38 15.68
C PRO A 252 8.10 -9.83 15.87
N ASP A 253 6.80 -10.05 16.04
CA ASP A 253 6.23 -11.38 16.05
C ASP A 253 5.84 -11.78 14.63
N LEU A 254 6.57 -12.78 14.11
CA LEU A 254 6.42 -13.30 12.75
C LEU A 254 5.69 -14.66 12.75
N ALA A 255 4.94 -15.00 13.80
CA ALA A 255 4.24 -16.29 13.90
C ALA A 255 3.28 -16.57 12.73
N LEU A 256 2.74 -15.53 12.09
CA LEU A 256 1.86 -15.66 10.92
C LEU A 256 2.59 -16.03 9.62
N VAL A 257 3.94 -15.99 9.60
CA VAL A 257 4.73 -16.38 8.43
C VAL A 257 4.65 -17.89 8.25
N GLY A 258 4.14 -18.30 7.10
CA GLY A 258 3.94 -19.69 6.73
C GLY A 258 2.61 -20.28 7.21
N ASP A 259 1.76 -19.51 7.89
CA ASP A 259 0.44 -19.95 8.33
C ASP A 259 -0.57 -19.95 7.16
N VAL A 260 -0.37 -20.89 6.23
CA VAL A 260 -1.11 -21.02 4.99
C VAL A 260 -1.74 -22.40 4.89
N SER A 261 -3.01 -22.45 4.53
CA SER A 261 -3.70 -23.69 4.24
C SER A 261 -4.25 -23.74 2.82
N PHE A 262 -4.05 -24.87 2.15
CA PHE A 262 -4.61 -25.15 0.82
C PHE A 262 -5.88 -26.03 0.89
N THR A 263 -6.45 -26.21 2.08
CA THR A 263 -7.66 -27.04 2.29
C THR A 263 -8.97 -26.37 1.89
N SER A 264 -8.92 -25.10 1.46
CA SER A 264 -10.09 -24.30 1.07
C SER A 264 -10.99 -25.00 0.04
N PHE A 265 -10.40 -25.71 -0.93
CA PHE A 265 -11.15 -26.48 -1.95
C PHE A 265 -12.02 -27.58 -1.36
N GLY A 266 -11.60 -28.17 -0.23
CA GLY A 266 -12.39 -29.17 0.48
C GLY A 266 -13.54 -28.56 1.28
N ARG A 267 -13.39 -27.33 1.77
CA ARG A 267 -14.39 -26.65 2.61
C ARG A 267 -15.55 -26.07 1.80
N ILE A 268 -15.23 -25.25 0.81
CA ILE A 268 -16.23 -24.51 0.01
C ILE A 268 -16.53 -25.16 -1.34
N GLY A 269 -15.85 -26.27 -1.64
CA GLY A 269 -15.97 -26.98 -2.91
C GLY A 269 -15.15 -26.32 -4.03
N VAL A 270 -14.84 -27.13 -5.05
CA VAL A 270 -13.95 -26.74 -6.15
C VAL A 270 -14.49 -25.54 -6.92
N LEU A 271 -15.81 -25.48 -7.16
CA LEU A 271 -16.42 -24.39 -7.92
C LEU A 271 -16.26 -23.04 -7.22
N ALA A 272 -16.61 -22.97 -5.93
CA ALA A 272 -16.50 -21.72 -5.18
C ALA A 272 -15.05 -21.28 -4.99
N ALA A 273 -14.16 -22.22 -4.65
CA ALA A 273 -12.73 -21.93 -4.52
C ALA A 273 -12.14 -21.40 -5.85
N THR A 274 -12.49 -22.02 -6.98
CA THR A 274 -12.05 -21.57 -8.31
C THR A 274 -12.56 -20.16 -8.62
N MET A 275 -13.83 -19.87 -8.29
CA MET A 275 -14.39 -18.53 -8.50
C MET A 275 -13.67 -17.46 -7.65
N LEU A 276 -13.40 -17.76 -6.38
CA LEU A 276 -12.65 -16.84 -5.51
C LEU A 276 -11.22 -16.61 -6.02
N VAL A 277 -10.52 -17.68 -6.42
CA VAL A 277 -9.19 -17.57 -7.02
C VAL A 277 -9.25 -16.74 -8.30
N PHE A 278 -10.23 -16.98 -9.16
CA PHE A 278 -10.40 -16.20 -10.39
C PHE A 278 -10.64 -14.72 -10.10
N THR A 279 -11.48 -14.38 -9.12
CA THR A 279 -11.70 -12.99 -8.69
C THR A 279 -10.41 -12.36 -8.17
N LEU A 280 -9.62 -13.07 -7.36
CA LEU A 280 -8.33 -12.60 -6.87
C LEU A 280 -7.34 -12.36 -8.01
N VAL A 281 -7.23 -13.31 -8.95
CA VAL A 281 -6.40 -13.20 -10.17
C VAL A 281 -6.80 -11.98 -10.99
N PHE A 282 -8.09 -11.78 -11.20
CA PHE A 282 -8.60 -10.64 -11.95
C PHE A 282 -8.31 -9.32 -11.23
N ALA A 283 -8.65 -9.21 -9.95
CA ALA A 283 -8.39 -8.01 -9.14
C ALA A 283 -6.89 -7.66 -9.14
N ASN A 284 -6.03 -8.63 -8.85
CA ASN A 284 -4.57 -8.43 -8.83
C ASN A 284 -4.02 -8.05 -10.21
N PHE A 285 -4.57 -8.65 -11.27
CA PHE A 285 -4.17 -8.35 -12.64
C PHE A 285 -4.45 -6.88 -13.00
N PHE A 286 -5.67 -6.39 -12.76
CA PHE A 286 -6.03 -5.01 -13.10
C PHE A 286 -5.39 -3.97 -12.20
N ASP A 287 -5.26 -4.25 -10.90
CA ASP A 287 -4.59 -3.37 -9.95
C ASP A 287 -3.13 -3.13 -10.35
N ALA A 288 -2.38 -4.21 -10.60
CA ALA A 288 -1.00 -4.12 -11.06
C ALA A 288 -0.89 -3.36 -12.39
N MET A 289 -1.79 -3.59 -13.35
CA MET A 289 -1.78 -2.89 -14.63
C MET A 289 -1.99 -1.39 -14.49
N GLY A 290 -2.99 -0.98 -13.71
CA GLY A 290 -3.28 0.43 -13.45
C GLY A 290 -2.07 1.10 -12.81
N THR A 291 -1.56 0.52 -11.73
CA THR A 291 -0.44 1.08 -10.99
C THR A 291 0.83 1.15 -11.82
N PHE A 292 1.20 0.08 -12.55
CA PHE A 292 2.36 0.11 -13.44
C PHE A 292 2.22 1.17 -14.53
N THR A 293 1.03 1.34 -15.12
CA THR A 293 0.80 2.34 -16.17
C THR A 293 0.91 3.76 -15.60
N GLY A 294 0.30 4.02 -14.44
CA GLY A 294 0.39 5.32 -13.77
C GLY A 294 1.83 5.69 -13.43
N LEU A 295 2.55 4.80 -12.74
CA LEU A 295 3.91 5.05 -12.29
C LEU A 295 4.91 5.15 -13.44
N SER A 296 4.79 4.30 -14.46
CA SER A 296 5.69 4.36 -15.62
C SER A 296 5.56 5.65 -16.41
N ARG A 297 4.33 6.19 -16.52
CA ARG A 297 4.09 7.51 -17.13
C ARG A 297 4.66 8.63 -16.27
N GLN A 298 4.44 8.58 -14.96
CA GLN A 298 4.99 9.58 -14.04
C GLN A 298 6.52 9.57 -14.00
N ALA A 299 7.13 8.38 -14.12
CA ALA A 299 8.58 8.21 -14.21
C ALA A 299 9.16 8.61 -15.59
N GLY A 300 8.31 8.88 -16.58
CA GLY A 300 8.74 9.23 -17.94
C GLY A 300 9.36 8.08 -18.72
N ILE A 301 9.03 6.83 -18.35
CA ILE A 301 9.58 5.61 -19.00
C ILE A 301 8.53 4.83 -19.79
N ALA A 302 7.27 5.26 -19.76
CA ALA A 302 6.20 4.66 -20.53
C ALA A 302 6.23 5.09 -22.00
N ASP A 303 5.99 4.15 -22.90
CA ASP A 303 5.73 4.42 -24.31
C ASP A 303 4.26 4.87 -24.54
N PRO A 304 3.88 5.28 -25.76
CA PRO A 304 2.50 5.68 -26.07
C PRO A 304 1.46 4.57 -25.87
N GLN A 305 1.87 3.30 -25.85
CA GLN A 305 1.05 2.11 -25.64
C GLN A 305 0.94 1.72 -24.16
N GLY A 306 1.68 2.41 -23.28
CA GLY A 306 1.69 2.21 -21.83
C GLY A 306 2.59 1.07 -21.39
N THR A 307 3.47 0.58 -22.26
CA THR A 307 4.51 -0.39 -21.91
C THR A 307 5.77 0.35 -21.47
N PHE A 308 6.67 -0.36 -20.77
CA PHE A 308 7.88 0.24 -20.20
C PHE A 308 9.03 -0.79 -20.12
N PRO A 309 10.29 -0.34 -19.97
CA PRO A 309 11.43 -1.23 -19.88
C PRO A 309 11.27 -2.26 -18.77
N ARG A 310 11.65 -3.51 -19.06
CA ARG A 310 11.64 -4.62 -18.08
C ARG A 310 10.24 -5.01 -17.58
N LEU A 311 9.18 -4.71 -18.34
CA LEU A 311 7.79 -5.10 -18.02
C LEU A 311 7.65 -6.58 -17.62
N ARG A 312 8.24 -7.53 -18.38
CA ARG A 312 8.16 -8.96 -18.05
C ARG A 312 8.74 -9.27 -16.67
N THR A 313 9.90 -8.70 -16.34
CA THR A 313 10.52 -8.87 -15.03
C THR A 313 9.65 -8.25 -13.93
N ALA A 314 9.09 -7.06 -14.17
CA ALA A 314 8.20 -6.40 -13.24
C ALA A 314 6.94 -7.24 -12.94
N LEU A 315 6.33 -7.82 -13.98
CA LEU A 315 5.16 -8.70 -13.84
C LEU A 315 5.48 -10.02 -13.11
N ILE A 316 6.68 -10.57 -13.28
CA ILE A 316 7.11 -11.79 -12.57
C ILE A 316 7.33 -11.49 -11.08
N VAL A 317 8.04 -10.41 -10.77
CA VAL A 317 8.28 -10.00 -9.38
C VAL A 317 6.97 -9.60 -8.70
N GLU A 318 6.01 -9.04 -9.45
CA GLU A 318 4.69 -8.75 -8.92
C GLU A 318 3.93 -10.03 -8.53
N GLY A 319 3.96 -11.07 -9.37
CA GLY A 319 3.38 -12.37 -8.99
C GLY A 319 4.09 -13.00 -7.79
N ALA A 320 5.41 -12.81 -7.68
CA ALA A 320 6.17 -13.22 -6.49
C ALA A 320 5.75 -12.44 -5.25
N GLY A 321 5.42 -11.16 -5.40
CA GLY A 321 4.85 -10.32 -4.33
C GLY A 321 3.56 -10.91 -3.80
N ALA A 322 2.63 -11.28 -4.67
CA ALA A 322 1.38 -11.91 -4.28
C ALA A 322 1.61 -13.23 -3.50
N VAL A 323 2.56 -14.07 -3.96
CA VAL A 323 2.95 -15.31 -3.25
C VAL A 323 3.54 -15.01 -1.88
N VAL A 324 4.51 -14.08 -1.79
CA VAL A 324 5.18 -13.73 -0.53
C VAL A 324 4.17 -13.16 0.45
N GLY A 325 3.35 -12.21 0.01
CA GLY A 325 2.36 -11.57 0.88
C GLY A 325 1.30 -12.54 1.41
N GLY A 326 0.80 -13.45 0.58
CA GLY A 326 -0.07 -14.55 1.04
C GLY A 326 0.66 -15.48 2.00
N SER A 327 1.94 -15.79 1.74
CA SER A 327 2.75 -16.67 2.59
C SER A 327 3.09 -16.05 3.95
N THR A 328 3.10 -14.73 4.07
CA THR A 328 3.34 -14.01 5.32
C THR A 328 2.04 -13.56 6.01
N SER A 329 0.87 -14.00 5.51
CA SER A 329 -0.45 -13.55 5.99
C SER A 329 -0.64 -12.04 5.96
N ALA A 330 0.06 -11.35 5.06
CA ALA A 330 -0.02 -9.91 4.86
C ALA A 330 -0.95 -9.55 3.67
N SER A 331 -1.67 -10.53 3.11
CA SER A 331 -2.42 -10.43 1.84
C SER A 331 -1.49 -10.19 0.62
N SER A 332 -2.04 -10.03 -0.58
CA SER A 332 -1.27 -9.97 -1.83
C SER A 332 -0.39 -8.72 -1.89
N ASN A 333 0.94 -8.88 -1.91
CA ASN A 333 1.82 -7.73 -2.12
C ASN A 333 1.89 -7.35 -3.60
N THR A 334 1.63 -6.07 -3.87
CA THR A 334 1.62 -5.48 -5.21
C THR A 334 2.33 -4.13 -5.20
N VAL A 335 2.45 -3.54 -6.37
CA VAL A 335 3.06 -2.22 -6.57
C VAL A 335 2.15 -1.15 -6.01
N PHE A 336 2.73 -0.15 -5.33
CA PHE A 336 2.00 0.97 -4.73
C PHE A 336 2.13 2.25 -5.55
N ILE A 337 1.00 2.90 -5.83
CA ILE A 337 0.90 4.11 -6.66
C ILE A 337 1.56 5.33 -5.98
N GLU A 338 1.71 5.32 -4.66
CA GLU A 338 2.38 6.33 -3.84
C GLU A 338 3.87 6.44 -4.16
N SER A 339 4.45 5.43 -4.82
CA SER A 339 5.77 5.54 -5.46
C SER A 339 5.86 6.75 -6.38
N GLY A 340 4.72 7.23 -6.91
CA GLY A 340 4.59 8.48 -7.65
C GLY A 340 5.14 9.70 -6.92
N ALA A 341 4.95 9.80 -5.60
CA ALA A 341 5.47 10.92 -4.80
C ALA A 341 7.01 10.92 -4.78
N GLY A 342 7.63 9.74 -4.63
CA GLY A 342 9.09 9.62 -4.71
C GLY A 342 9.64 9.88 -6.12
N ILE A 343 8.90 9.46 -7.15
CA ILE A 343 9.21 9.77 -8.54
C ILE A 343 9.15 11.28 -8.79
N GLU A 344 8.14 11.97 -8.27
CA GLU A 344 8.05 13.44 -8.38
C GLU A 344 9.23 14.15 -7.71
N GLU A 345 9.73 13.58 -6.60
CA GLU A 345 10.93 14.04 -5.90
C GLU A 345 12.26 13.68 -6.58
N GLY A 346 12.20 12.97 -7.72
CA GLY A 346 13.33 12.72 -8.60
C GLY A 346 13.84 11.27 -8.61
N ALA A 347 13.16 10.33 -7.96
CA ALA A 347 13.51 8.91 -8.10
C ALA A 347 13.21 8.40 -9.52
N ARG A 348 14.14 7.66 -10.10
CA ARG A 348 14.05 7.10 -11.45
C ARG A 348 14.51 5.65 -11.53
N THR A 349 15.13 5.12 -10.47
CA THR A 349 15.75 3.79 -10.45
C THR A 349 15.32 2.95 -9.27
N GLY A 350 15.71 1.68 -9.28
CA GLY A 350 15.55 0.78 -8.13
C GLY A 350 16.41 1.12 -6.92
N LEU A 351 17.28 2.16 -6.96
CA LEU A 351 18.01 2.62 -5.79
C LEU A 351 17.07 3.22 -4.74
N ALA A 352 16.06 3.98 -5.17
CA ALA A 352 15.02 4.50 -4.28
C ALA A 352 14.31 3.37 -3.50
N ASN A 353 14.03 2.26 -4.17
CA ASN A 353 13.45 1.08 -3.54
C ASN A 353 14.33 0.47 -2.43
N LEU A 354 15.66 0.51 -2.56
CA LEU A 354 16.52 -0.01 -1.49
C LEU A 354 16.35 0.79 -0.20
N VAL A 355 16.16 2.11 -0.34
CA VAL A 355 15.88 3.00 0.79
C VAL A 355 14.48 2.73 1.33
N THR A 356 13.45 2.72 0.49
CA THR A 356 12.07 2.46 0.91
C THR A 356 11.92 1.10 1.59
N GLY A 357 12.46 0.05 0.99
CA GLY A 357 12.36 -1.30 1.54
C GLY A 357 13.20 -1.47 2.82
N GLY A 358 14.36 -0.83 2.91
CA GLY A 358 15.14 -0.77 4.15
C GLY A 358 14.39 -0.06 5.28
N LEU A 359 13.67 1.01 4.97
CA LEU A 359 12.82 1.72 5.93
C LEU A 359 11.62 0.88 6.37
N PHE A 360 10.98 0.11 5.47
CA PHE A 360 9.94 -0.85 5.87
C PHE A 360 10.47 -1.97 6.78
N LEU A 361 11.66 -2.50 6.49
CA LEU A 361 12.30 -3.48 7.37
C LEU A 361 12.66 -2.88 8.74
N ALA A 362 13.07 -1.61 8.78
CA ALA A 362 13.29 -0.89 10.03
C ALA A 362 11.98 -0.63 10.77
N ALA A 363 10.93 -0.25 10.05
CA ALA A 363 9.60 0.03 10.58
C ALA A 363 9.01 -1.21 11.27
N MET A 364 9.31 -2.43 10.80
CA MET A 364 8.91 -3.67 11.47
C MET A 364 9.28 -3.72 12.97
N PHE A 365 10.39 -3.12 13.39
CA PHE A 365 10.82 -3.08 14.80
C PHE A 365 10.15 -1.96 15.60
N VAL A 366 9.53 -1.01 14.91
CA VAL A 366 8.89 0.20 15.47
C VAL A 366 7.36 0.10 15.36
N ALA A 367 6.85 -0.81 14.54
CA ALA A 367 5.45 -1.00 14.21
C ALA A 367 4.53 -1.50 15.34
N PRO A 368 5.01 -2.04 16.49
CA PRO A 368 4.13 -2.30 17.64
C PRO A 368 3.67 -1.05 18.40
N LEU A 369 3.82 0.16 17.83
CA LEU A 369 3.41 1.44 18.42
C LEU A 369 1.92 1.72 18.22
#